data_AF-A0A1V1PCW8-F1
#
_entry.id   AF-A0A1V1PCW8-F1
#
_cell.length_a   1.000
_cell.length_b   1.000
_cell.length_c   1.000
_cell.angle_alpha   90.00
_cell.angle_beta   90.00
_cell.angle_gamma   90.00
#
_symmetry.space_group_name_H-M   'P 1'
#
loop_
_entity.id
_entity.type
_entity.pdbx_description
1 polymer ?
#
loop_
_entity_poly.entity_id
_entity_poly.type
_entity_poly.pdbx_seq_one_letter_code
_entity_poly.pdbx_strand_id
1 'polypeptide(L)'
;MNMIFKSHFAQNIQDMLEYKKALGHNTSSYSWNLQNFDRFCRKFYPDETVLTQELAFAWCNAMEKESKSSYRMHAIREFGKFLAASDIEAYVFPTMLIGNHRAELPYLFTDEELKLFLQLPTSLPLVRHHRFLNTPFL
;
A
#
# COMPACT_ATOMS: atom_id res chain seq x y z
N MET A 1 11.30 8.92 11.36
CA MET A 1 10.32 9.98 11.04
C MET A 1 9.20 9.86 12.05
N ASN A 2 8.99 10.84 12.93
CA ASN A 2 7.89 10.79 13.90
C ASN A 2 6.58 11.06 13.16
N MET A 3 5.73 10.06 13.02
CA MET A 3 4.43 10.22 12.38
C MET A 3 3.43 10.66 13.43
N ILE A 4 2.84 11.84 13.24
CA ILE A 4 1.81 12.37 14.13
C ILE A 4 0.46 12.09 13.49
N PHE A 5 -0.33 11.23 14.12
CA PHE A 5 -1.72 10.94 13.76
C PHE A 5 -2.67 11.84 14.58
N LYS A 6 -3.82 12.22 14.01
CA LYS A 6 -4.71 13.24 14.61
C LYS A 6 -6.20 12.92 14.55
N SER A 7 -6.61 11.85 13.88
CA SER A 7 -8.02 11.39 13.88
C SER A 7 -8.33 10.62 15.16
N HIS A 8 -9.60 10.24 15.36
CA HIS A 8 -9.97 9.34 16.45
C HIS A 8 -9.31 7.96 16.37
N PHE A 9 -8.84 7.55 15.19
CA PHE A 9 -8.07 6.31 15.00
C PHE A 9 -6.58 6.45 15.33
N ALA A 10 -6.11 7.63 15.73
CA ALA A 10 -4.68 7.93 15.91
C ALA A 10 -3.99 6.94 16.85
N GLN A 11 -4.59 6.66 18.01
CA GLN A 11 -4.01 5.73 18.99
C GLN A 11 -3.99 4.31 18.42
N ASN A 12 -5.09 3.84 17.83
CA ASN A 12 -5.14 2.49 17.28
C ASN A 12 -4.17 2.28 16.12
N ILE A 13 -3.96 3.29 15.28
CA ILE A 13 -2.96 3.25 14.21
C ILE A 13 -1.55 3.12 14.80
N GLN A 14 -1.27 3.86 15.86
CA GLN A 14 0.02 3.79 16.54
C GLN A 14 0.24 2.41 17.18
N ASP A 15 -0.77 1.89 17.90
CA ASP A 15 -0.71 0.57 18.54
C ASP A 15 -0.49 -0.54 17.49
N MET A 16 -1.17 -0.46 16.34
CA MET A 16 -0.99 -1.41 15.24
C MET A 16 0.46 -1.40 14.71
N LEU A 17 1.03 -0.20 14.53
CA LEU A 17 2.39 -0.05 14.02
C LEU A 17 3.43 -0.56 15.02
N GLU A 18 3.23 -0.31 16.31
CA GLU A 18 4.07 -0.83 17.38
C GLU A 18 3.97 -2.35 17.48
N TYR A 19 2.76 -2.91 17.40
CA TYR A 19 2.51 -4.35 17.37
C TYR A 19 3.21 -5.03 16.17
N LYS A 20 3.04 -4.50 14.95
CA LYS A 20 3.70 -5.04 13.75
C LYS A 20 5.23 -4.95 13.85
N LYS A 21 5.75 -3.87 14.44
CA LYS A 21 7.19 -3.71 14.68
C LYS A 21 7.72 -4.74 15.68
N ALA A 22 6.98 -5.01 16.76
CA ALA A 22 7.34 -6.03 17.75
C ALA A 22 7.40 -7.45 17.14
N LEU A 23 6.57 -7.72 16.13
CA LEU A 23 6.62 -8.95 15.34
C LEU A 23 7.75 -9.01 14.29
N GLY A 24 8.59 -7.98 14.21
CA GLY A 24 9.70 -7.91 13.25
C GLY A 24 9.32 -7.50 11.83
N HIS A 25 8.10 -7.00 11.59
CA HIS A 25 7.72 -6.49 10.28
C HIS A 25 8.30 -5.10 9.99
N ASN A 26 8.64 -4.86 8.71
CA ASN A 26 8.90 -3.51 8.22
C ASN A 26 7.58 -2.74 8.07
N THR A 27 7.42 -1.66 8.83
CA THR A 27 6.19 -0.87 8.87
C THR A 27 6.10 0.20 7.78
N SER A 28 7.16 0.42 7.00
CA SER A 28 7.31 1.55 6.06
C SER A 28 6.21 1.60 4.99
N SER A 29 5.79 0.44 4.48
CA SER A 29 4.75 0.32 3.44
C SER A 29 3.33 0.57 3.98
N TYR A 30 3.08 0.20 5.23
CA TYR A 30 1.77 0.36 5.89
C TYR A 30 1.61 1.77 6.44
N SER A 31 2.68 2.33 7.01
CA SER A 31 2.66 3.60 7.69
C SER A 31 2.24 4.76 6.78
N TRP A 32 2.69 4.74 5.52
CA TRP A 32 2.28 5.75 4.53
C TRP A 32 0.78 5.67 4.22
N ASN A 33 0.23 4.46 4.06
CA ASN A 33 -1.19 4.27 3.81
C ASN A 33 -2.04 4.66 5.03
N LEU A 34 -1.64 4.27 6.23
CA LEU A 34 -2.36 4.60 7.46
C LEU A 34 -2.29 6.10 7.79
N GLN A 35 -1.19 6.79 7.45
CA GLN A 35 -1.12 8.24 7.58
C GLN A 35 -2.07 8.96 6.61
N ASN A 36 -2.22 8.44 5.39
CA ASN A 36 -3.19 8.97 4.44
C ASN A 36 -4.63 8.68 4.87
N PHE A 37 -4.87 7.51 5.47
CA PHE A 37 -6.15 7.17 6.08
C PHE A 37 -6.49 8.13 7.24
N ASP A 38 -5.59 8.35 8.19
CA ASP A 38 -5.78 9.29 9.31
C ASP A 38 -6.15 10.70 8.81
N ARG A 39 -5.44 11.19 7.78
CA ARG A 39 -5.74 12.47 7.15
C ARG A 39 -7.10 12.49 6.46
N PHE A 40 -7.49 11.38 5.84
CA PHE A 40 -8.79 11.22 5.21
C PHE A 40 -9.92 11.25 6.25
N CYS A 41 -9.80 10.48 7.33
CA CYS A 41 -10.75 10.49 8.45
C CYS A 41 -10.90 11.90 9.02
N ARG A 42 -9.80 12.58 9.32
CA ARG A 42 -9.87 13.95 9.86
C ARG A 42 -10.60 14.94 8.94
N LYS A 43 -10.56 14.73 7.62
CA LYS A 43 -11.18 15.63 6.65
C LYS A 43 -12.65 15.34 6.40
N PHE A 44 -13.03 14.06 6.31
CA PHE A 44 -14.35 13.64 5.84
C PHE A 44 -15.19 12.93 6.91
N TYR A 45 -14.55 12.38 7.94
CA TYR A 45 -15.17 11.62 9.04
C TYR A 45 -14.56 12.04 10.39
N PRO A 46 -14.64 13.33 10.77
CA PRO A 46 -13.92 13.86 11.93
C PRO A 46 -14.40 13.30 13.27
N ASP A 47 -15.67 12.91 13.37
CA ASP A 47 -16.31 12.40 14.59
C ASP A 47 -16.45 10.87 14.60
N GLU A 48 -16.03 10.20 13.52
CA GLU A 48 -16.14 8.75 13.40
C GLU A 48 -15.06 8.08 14.25
N THR A 49 -15.49 7.15 15.10
CA THR A 49 -14.63 6.41 16.04
C THR A 49 -14.57 4.93 15.74
N VAL A 50 -15.50 4.43 14.92
CA VAL A 50 -15.61 3.03 14.53
C VAL A 50 -15.22 2.89 13.07
N LEU A 51 -14.42 1.88 12.75
CA LEU A 51 -14.11 1.60 11.35
C LEU A 51 -15.34 0.98 10.68
N THR A 52 -16.25 1.80 10.18
CA THR A 52 -17.46 1.32 9.51
C THR A 52 -17.17 0.83 8.10
N GLN A 53 -18.09 0.01 7.55
CA GLN A 53 -18.04 -0.39 6.15
C GLN A 53 -18.02 0.84 5.24
N GLU A 54 -18.90 1.81 5.49
CA GLU A 54 -18.99 3.04 4.70
C GLU A 54 -17.66 3.80 4.67
N LEU A 55 -17.04 4.04 5.84
CA LEU A 55 -15.75 4.69 5.94
C LEU A 55 -14.66 3.93 5.18
N ALA A 56 -14.61 2.60 5.33
CA ALA A 56 -13.60 1.77 4.67
C ALA A 56 -13.72 1.84 3.13
N PHE A 57 -14.94 1.77 2.59
CA PHE A 57 -15.18 1.89 1.16
C PHE A 57 -14.92 3.31 0.65
N ALA A 58 -15.36 4.34 1.38
CA ALA A 58 -15.13 5.73 1.03
C ALA A 58 -13.63 6.03 0.90
N TRP A 59 -12.80 5.54 1.84
CA TRP A 59 -11.36 5.71 1.74
C TRP A 59 -10.76 4.98 0.53
N CYS A 60 -11.19 3.73 0.27
CA CYS A 60 -10.69 2.96 -0.86
C CYS A 60 -11.02 3.63 -2.21
N ASN A 61 -12.19 4.28 -2.32
CA ASN A 61 -12.67 4.93 -3.53
C ASN A 61 -12.23 6.39 -3.69
N ALA A 62 -11.68 7.02 -2.63
CA ALA A 62 -11.34 8.44 -2.61
C ALA A 62 -10.32 8.90 -3.66
N MET A 63 -9.63 7.98 -4.35
CA MET A 63 -8.60 8.29 -5.36
C MET A 63 -8.73 7.34 -6.56
N GLU A 64 -9.79 7.49 -7.36
CA GLU A 64 -10.06 6.70 -8.57
C GLU A 64 -8.93 6.72 -9.62
N LYS A 65 -7.98 7.67 -9.55
CA LYS A 65 -6.98 7.92 -10.61
C LYS A 65 -5.62 7.23 -10.46
N GLU A 66 -5.35 6.47 -9.40
CA GLU A 66 -4.07 5.76 -9.26
C GLU A 66 -4.27 4.25 -9.06
N SER A 67 -3.43 3.42 -9.71
CA SER A 67 -3.37 1.96 -9.56
C SER A 67 -3.01 1.45 -8.14
N LYS A 68 -3.03 2.34 -7.14
CA LYS A 68 -2.69 2.09 -5.73
C LYS A 68 -3.90 1.68 -4.88
N SER A 69 -5.05 1.38 -5.51
CA SER A 69 -6.27 0.97 -4.79
C SER A 69 -6.07 -0.31 -3.97
N SER A 70 -5.36 -1.31 -4.51
CA SER A 70 -5.11 -2.58 -3.81
C SER A 70 -4.32 -2.42 -2.51
N TYR A 71 -3.28 -1.56 -2.49
CA TYR A 71 -2.50 -1.31 -1.27
C TYR A 71 -3.32 -0.64 -0.16
N ARG A 72 -4.26 0.25 -0.51
CA ARG A 72 -5.20 0.85 0.46
C ARG A 72 -6.16 -0.20 1.01
N MET A 73 -6.72 -1.04 0.13
CA MET A 73 -7.60 -2.14 0.54
C MET A 73 -6.87 -3.14 1.45
N HIS A 74 -5.61 -3.48 1.16
CA HIS A 74 -4.80 -4.30 2.05
C HIS A 74 -4.54 -3.61 3.39
N ALA A 75 -4.21 -2.33 3.39
CA ALA A 75 -3.95 -1.57 4.61
C ALA A 75 -5.21 -1.46 5.50
N ILE A 76 -6.37 -1.11 4.92
CA ILE A 76 -7.62 -1.01 5.69
C ILE A 76 -8.06 -2.36 6.24
N ARG A 77 -7.87 -3.42 5.45
CA ARG A 77 -8.17 -4.78 5.88
C ARG A 77 -7.32 -5.19 7.07
N GLU A 78 -6.01 -4.98 6.98
CA GLU A 78 -5.10 -5.31 8.08
C GLU A 78 -5.38 -4.47 9.32
N PHE A 79 -5.75 -3.21 9.16
CA PHE A 79 -6.18 -2.36 10.27
C PHE A 79 -7.48 -2.86 10.91
N GLY A 80 -8.50 -3.18 10.12
CA GLY A 80 -9.76 -3.74 10.63
C GLY A 80 -9.57 -5.07 11.37
N LYS A 81 -8.68 -5.95 10.88
CA LYS A 81 -8.31 -7.18 11.60
C LYS A 81 -7.62 -6.89 12.94
N PHE A 82 -6.72 -5.91 12.97
CA PHE A 82 -6.03 -5.53 14.19
C PHE A 82 -7.02 -5.01 15.24
N LEU A 83 -7.95 -4.15 14.83
CA LEU A 83 -9.02 -3.66 15.71
C LEU A 83 -9.88 -4.81 16.25
N ALA A 84 -10.35 -5.69 15.37
CA ALA A 84 -11.15 -6.85 15.77
C ALA A 84 -10.40 -7.81 16.71
N ALA A 85 -9.09 -8.01 16.47
CA ALA A 85 -8.23 -8.82 17.35
C ALA A 85 -7.93 -8.15 18.70
N SER A 86 -8.20 -6.84 18.82
CA SER A 86 -8.06 -6.05 20.05
C SER A 86 -9.41 -5.82 20.74
N ASP A 87 -10.45 -6.59 20.37
CA ASP A 87 -11.83 -6.46 20.84
C ASP A 87 -12.46 -5.06 20.58
N ILE A 88 -11.97 -4.35 19.56
CA ILE A 88 -12.53 -3.07 19.11
C ILE A 88 -13.46 -3.34 17.93
N GLU A 89 -14.67 -2.77 17.98
CA GLU A 89 -15.65 -2.87 16.90
C GLU A 89 -15.08 -2.27 15.61
N ALA A 90 -15.02 -3.09 14.56
CA ALA A 90 -14.48 -2.70 13.26
C ALA A 90 -14.97 -3.60 12.14
N TYR A 91 -15.21 -2.98 10.99
CA TYR A 91 -15.43 -3.67 9.74
C TYR A 91 -14.13 -4.28 9.22
N VAL A 92 -14.13 -5.59 8.96
CA VAL A 92 -13.02 -6.28 8.32
C VAL A 92 -13.28 -6.40 6.83
N PHE A 93 -12.49 -5.68 6.04
CA PHE A 93 -12.63 -5.67 4.59
C PHE A 93 -12.49 -7.10 3.99
N PRO A 94 -13.44 -7.58 3.17
CA PRO A 94 -13.39 -8.92 2.57
C PRO A 94 -12.23 -9.07 1.59
N THR A 95 -11.52 -10.20 1.63
CA THR A 95 -10.40 -10.48 0.71
C THR A 95 -10.85 -10.53 -0.75
N MET A 96 -12.09 -11.00 -1.01
CA MET A 96 -12.64 -11.15 -2.37
C MET A 96 -12.74 -9.83 -3.15
N LEU A 97 -12.79 -8.70 -2.44
CA LEU A 97 -12.87 -7.37 -3.05
C LEU A 97 -11.48 -6.80 -3.38
N ILE A 98 -10.41 -7.43 -2.91
CA ILE A 98 -9.05 -7.02 -3.18
C ILE A 98 -8.60 -7.68 -4.49
N GLY A 99 -8.41 -6.88 -5.52
CA GLY A 99 -7.99 -7.37 -6.83
C GLY A 99 -6.68 -8.18 -6.74
N ASN A 100 -6.66 -9.35 -7.38
CA ASN A 100 -5.45 -10.16 -7.47
C ASN A 100 -4.46 -9.49 -8.41
N HIS A 101 -3.34 -8.98 -7.87
CA HIS A 101 -2.20 -8.64 -8.71
C HIS A 101 -1.56 -9.97 -9.14
N ARG A 102 -1.85 -10.43 -10.36
CA ARG A 102 -0.98 -11.42 -11.01
C ARG A 102 0.27 -10.66 -11.42
N ALA A 103 1.42 -11.01 -10.87
CA ALA A 103 2.67 -10.55 -11.46
C ALA A 103 2.72 -11.13 -12.88
N GLU A 104 2.88 -10.28 -13.89
CA GLU A 104 3.33 -10.77 -15.19
C GLU A 104 4.66 -11.47 -14.95
N LEU A 105 4.83 -12.66 -15.54
CA LEU A 105 6.07 -13.43 -15.38
C LEU A 105 7.24 -12.51 -15.78
N PRO A 106 8.25 -12.33 -14.91
CA PRO A 106 9.39 -11.51 -15.25
C PRO A 106 10.04 -12.08 -16.51
N TYR A 107 10.37 -11.20 -17.45
CA TYR A 107 11.14 -11.60 -18.63
C TYR A 107 12.48 -12.16 -18.17
N LEU A 108 12.74 -13.44 -18.50
CA LEU A 108 14.01 -14.08 -18.21
C LEU A 108 14.94 -13.84 -19.40
N PHE A 109 16.05 -13.16 -19.15
CA PHE A 109 17.06 -12.90 -20.18
C PHE A 109 17.65 -14.19 -20.73
N THR A 110 17.92 -14.23 -22.03
CA THR A 110 18.74 -15.28 -22.64
C THR A 110 20.23 -15.08 -22.32
N ASP A 111 21.05 -16.10 -22.56
CA ASP A 111 22.50 -16.02 -22.39
C ASP A 111 23.13 -14.92 -23.26
N GLU A 112 22.59 -14.70 -24.47
CA GLU A 112 23.02 -13.63 -25.37
C GLU A 112 22.68 -12.24 -24.81
N GLU A 113 21.47 -12.07 -24.29
CA GLU A 113 21.03 -10.80 -23.70
C GLU A 113 21.80 -10.45 -22.43
N LEU A 114 22.11 -11.45 -21.60
CA LEU A 114 22.98 -11.27 -20.44
C LEU A 114 24.40 -10.84 -20.84
N LYS A 115 24.98 -11.46 -21.87
CA LYS A 115 26.31 -11.09 -22.37
C LYS A 115 26.32 -9.65 -22.89
N LEU A 116 25.30 -9.27 -23.66
CA LEU A 116 25.11 -7.90 -24.13
C LEU A 116 24.98 -6.92 -22.97
N PHE A 117 24.14 -7.22 -21.98
CA PHE A 117 23.93 -6.36 -20.81
C PHE A 117 25.24 -6.13 -20.03
N LEU A 118 26.05 -7.18 -19.82
CA LEU A 118 27.31 -7.10 -19.07
C LEU A 118 28.44 -6.42 -19.83
N GLN A 119 28.35 -6.30 -21.15
CA GLN A 119 29.33 -5.63 -22.01
C GLN A 119 29.07 -4.12 -22.16
N LEU A 120 27.91 -3.63 -21.74
CA LEU A 120 27.60 -2.21 -21.79
C LEU A 120 28.53 -1.42 -20.84
N PRO A 121 29.13 -0.31 -21.29
CA PRO A 121 29.94 0.53 -20.43
C PRO A 121 29.07 1.08 -19.27
N THR A 122 29.61 1.06 -18.05
CA THR A 122 28.94 1.48 -16.80
C THR A 122 28.39 2.92 -16.84
N SER A 123 28.80 3.73 -17.82
CA SER A 123 28.31 5.07 -18.09
C SER A 123 27.11 5.07 -19.06
N LEU A 124 26.01 4.41 -18.72
CA LEU A 124 24.73 4.68 -19.37
C LEU A 124 24.15 5.96 -18.76
N PRO A 125 23.73 6.96 -19.57
CA PRO A 125 23.02 8.10 -19.03
C PRO A 125 21.73 7.58 -18.39
N LEU A 126 21.45 8.02 -17.16
CA LEU A 126 20.21 7.70 -16.45
C LEU A 126 19.02 8.33 -17.20
N VAL A 127 18.53 7.66 -18.24
CA VAL A 127 17.28 8.04 -18.88
C VAL A 127 16.17 7.56 -17.97
N ARG A 128 15.59 8.49 -17.20
CA ARG A 128 14.36 8.23 -16.43
C ARG A 128 13.19 8.11 -17.41
N HIS A 129 13.01 6.94 -18.00
CA HIS A 129 11.74 6.59 -18.63
C HIS A 129 10.97 5.58 -17.77
N HIS A 130 9.85 6.06 -17.23
CA HIS A 130 8.76 5.20 -16.83
C HIS A 130 8.31 4.38 -18.05
N ARG A 131 8.05 3.09 -17.79
CA ARG A 131 7.38 2.11 -18.65
C ARG A 131 8.32 1.43 -19.65
N PHE A 132 8.57 0.14 -19.34
CA PHE A 132 8.93 -0.98 -20.22
C PHE A 132 9.29 -0.60 -21.66
N LEU A 133 10.54 -0.85 -22.01
CA LEU A 133 11.12 -0.95 -23.36
C LEU A 133 10.07 -1.05 -24.49
N ASN A 134 9.63 0.10 -24.99
CA ASN A 134 8.98 0.18 -26.31
C ASN A 134 10.09 0.30 -27.35
N THR A 135 10.64 -0.84 -27.75
CA THR A 135 11.28 -1.00 -29.06
C THR A 135 10.56 -2.12 -29.78
N PRO A 136 10.02 -1.88 -30.99
CA PRO A 136 9.44 -2.94 -31.78
C PRO A 136 10.59 -3.81 -32.28
N PHE A 137 10.59 -5.08 -31.94
CA PHE A 137 11.37 -6.04 -32.71
C PHE A 137 10.44 -6.66 -33.75
N LEU A 138 10.68 -6.20 -34.99
CA LEU A 138 10.03 -6.47 -36.28
C LEU A 138 8.82 -5.60 -36.62
#